data_AF-S7NUJ0-F1
#
_entry.id   AF-S7NUJ0-F1
#
_cell.length_a   1.000
_cell.length_b   1.000
_cell.length_c   1.000
_cell.angle_alpha   90.00
_cell.angle_beta   90.00
_cell.angle_gamma   90.00
#
_symmetry.space_group_name_H-M   'P 1'
#
loop_
_entity.id
_entity.type
_entity.pdbx_description
1 polymer ?
#
loop_
_entity_poly.entity_id
_entity_poly.type
_entity_poly.pdbx_seq_one_letter_code
_entity_poly.pdbx_strand_id
1 'polypeptide(L)'
;MEKWRSGRVQPSLWGSTTFGGVSENPSTLLSVPPALGFYEEVANPLLTAVEVEYPENAILDLTRNTYQHFYDGSEIVVAGRLVDEDMNNFKADVKGHGALTDLTFTEEVDLKEMEKALQEQDYIFGSYIERLWAYLTIEQLLDKR
;
A
#
# COMPACT_ATOMS: atom_id res chain seq x y z
N MET A 1 65.04 23.73 44.63
CA MET A 1 64.74 22.36 45.08
C MET A 1 64.02 21.64 43.95
N GLU A 2 64.64 20.57 43.48
CA GLU A 2 64.19 19.68 42.40
C GLU A 2 62.99 18.82 42.77
N LYS A 3 62.27 18.36 41.73
CA LYS A 3 61.82 16.98 41.41
C LYS A 3 60.47 17.07 40.67
N TRP A 4 60.16 16.42 39.55
CA TRP A 4 60.61 15.15 38.95
C TRP A 4 60.53 15.17 37.41
N ARG A 5 61.25 14.23 36.78
CA ARG A 5 61.16 13.83 35.38
C ARG A 5 60.03 12.81 35.17
N SER A 6 59.37 12.82 34.00
CA SER A 6 59.28 11.68 33.04
C SER A 6 58.04 11.78 32.15
N GLY A 7 58.21 11.49 30.85
CA GLY A 7 57.11 11.25 29.92
C GLY A 7 57.50 11.57 28.49
N ARG A 8 58.18 10.63 27.80
CA ARG A 8 58.55 10.75 26.39
C ARG A 8 57.32 10.47 25.51
N VAL A 9 57.15 11.31 24.49
CA VAL A 9 56.24 11.28 23.33
C VAL A 9 55.57 9.94 22.98
N GLN A 10 54.29 10.00 22.58
CA GLN A 10 53.91 9.55 21.24
C GLN A 10 52.80 10.41 20.60
N PRO A 11 52.79 10.52 19.27
CA PRO A 11 52.06 11.52 18.50
C PRO A 11 50.83 10.92 17.82
N SER A 12 49.79 11.74 17.64
CA SER A 12 48.96 11.83 16.44
C SER A 12 47.54 12.22 16.84
N LEU A 13 47.21 13.48 16.65
CA LEU A 13 45.86 13.88 16.24
C LEU A 13 46.07 15.17 15.47
N TRP A 14 46.02 15.05 14.15
CA TRP A 14 45.82 16.18 13.27
C TRP A 14 44.50 16.84 13.67
N GLY A 15 44.58 17.88 14.50
CA GLY A 15 43.46 18.78 14.72
C GLY A 15 43.49 19.84 13.64
N SER A 16 42.67 19.69 12.59
CA SER A 16 42.37 20.81 11.70
C SER A 16 41.31 21.68 12.38
N THR A 17 41.72 22.84 12.90
CA THR A 17 40.79 23.90 13.27
C THR A 17 40.21 24.49 11.99
N THR A 18 38.95 24.18 11.68
CA THR A 18 38.17 24.96 10.70
C THR A 18 37.29 25.93 11.47
N PHE A 19 37.64 27.22 11.41
CA PHE A 19 36.74 28.31 11.77
C PHE A 19 35.79 28.52 10.59
N GLY A 20 34.56 28.03 10.70
CA GLY A 20 33.50 28.25 9.71
C GLY A 20 32.32 28.90 10.41
N GLY A 21 32.11 30.19 10.15
CA GLY A 21 30.97 30.94 10.66
C GLY A 21 29.66 30.33 10.18
N VAL A 22 28.75 30.07 11.12
CA VAL A 22 27.36 29.75 10.82
C VAL A 22 26.69 31.02 10.32
N SER A 23 26.45 31.09 9.02
CA SER A 23 25.41 31.95 8.44
C SER A 23 24.14 31.12 8.41
N GLU A 24 23.29 31.27 9.42
CA GLU A 24 21.97 30.64 9.42
C GLU A 24 21.17 31.21 8.23
N ASN A 25 20.94 30.38 7.23
CA ASN A 25 20.01 30.68 6.15
C ASN A 25 18.68 30.00 6.54
N PRO A 26 17.60 30.74 6.87
CA PRO A 26 16.36 30.17 7.40
C PRO A 26 15.53 29.37 6.36
N SER A 27 16.10 29.05 5.20
CA SER A 27 15.41 28.42 4.07
C SER A 27 15.60 26.90 3.97
N THR A 28 16.28 26.26 4.91
CA THR A 28 16.45 24.79 4.92
C THR A 28 15.45 24.09 5.86
N LEU A 29 14.21 24.58 5.94
CA LEU A 29 13.14 23.89 6.68
C LEU A 29 12.83 22.54 6.00
N LEU A 30 13.53 21.52 6.48
CA LEU A 30 13.21 20.10 6.54
C LEU A 30 12.49 19.52 5.32
N SER A 31 13.22 19.28 4.22
CA SER A 31 12.81 18.19 3.34
C SER A 31 13.02 16.90 4.12
N VAL A 32 11.94 16.30 4.62
CA VAL A 32 11.99 14.94 5.14
C VAL A 32 12.63 14.07 4.05
N PRO A 33 13.72 13.34 4.32
CA PRO A 33 14.36 12.52 3.30
C PRO A 33 13.33 11.53 2.75
N PRO A 34 13.24 11.32 1.43
CA PRO A 34 12.19 10.50 0.81
C PRO A 34 12.06 9.10 1.44
N ALA A 35 13.19 8.55 1.90
CA ALA A 35 13.25 7.24 2.56
C ALA A 35 12.53 7.19 3.91
N LEU A 36 12.46 8.28 4.68
CA LEU A 36 11.74 8.30 5.96
C LEU A 36 10.22 8.33 5.74
N GLY A 37 9.76 9.09 4.74
CA GLY A 37 8.35 9.09 4.34
C GLY A 37 7.89 7.72 3.83
N PHE A 38 8.70 7.06 2.98
CA PHE A 38 8.41 5.70 2.54
C PHE A 38 8.41 4.68 3.68
N TYR A 39 9.32 4.82 4.66
CA TYR A 39 9.41 3.91 5.80
C TYR A 39 8.16 3.96 6.69
N GLU A 40 7.61 5.14 6.99
CA GLU A 40 6.38 5.24 7.79
C GLU A 40 5.18 4.59 7.10
N GLU A 41 5.08 4.71 5.77
CA GLU A 41 3.98 4.15 4.97
C GLU A 41 4.02 2.62 4.89
N VAL A 42 5.21 2.00 4.77
CA VAL A 42 5.36 0.54 4.64
C VAL A 42 5.68 -0.19 5.95
N ALA A 43 5.97 0.52 7.05
CA ALA A 43 6.36 -0.11 8.32
C ALA A 43 5.18 -0.59 9.18
N ASN A 44 3.97 -0.05 8.98
CA ASN A 44 2.82 -0.36 9.83
C ASN A 44 1.62 -0.83 8.98
N PRO A 45 1.53 -2.12 8.62
CA PRO A 45 0.35 -2.63 7.94
C PRO A 45 -0.88 -2.55 8.87
N LEU A 46 -1.97 -2.01 8.36
CA LEU A 46 -3.27 -1.95 9.03
C LEU A 46 -3.89 -3.35 9.14
N LEU A 47 -3.82 -4.11 8.04
CA LEU A 47 -4.27 -5.50 7.99
C LEU A 47 -3.21 -6.38 7.35
N THR A 48 -3.19 -7.64 7.78
CA THR A 48 -2.35 -8.70 7.24
C THR A 48 -3.19 -9.89 6.81
N ALA A 49 -2.70 -10.65 5.83
CA ALA A 49 -3.41 -11.77 5.19
C ALA A 49 -4.87 -11.40 4.84
N VAL A 50 -5.02 -10.33 4.08
CA VAL A 50 -6.33 -9.90 3.56
C VAL A 50 -6.77 -10.88 2.48
N GLU A 51 -8.00 -11.38 2.61
CA GLU A 51 -8.62 -12.28 1.65
C GLU A 51 -10.02 -11.79 1.31
N VAL A 52 -10.31 -11.71 0.02
CA VAL A 52 -11.65 -11.40 -0.50
C VAL A 52 -12.25 -12.69 -1.07
N GLU A 53 -13.29 -13.16 -0.40
CA GLU A 53 -14.03 -14.36 -0.74
C GLU A 53 -15.34 -14.02 -1.46
N TYR A 54 -15.68 -14.86 -2.43
CA TYR A 54 -16.88 -14.75 -3.22
C TYR A 54 -17.59 -16.11 -3.30
N PRO A 55 -18.93 -16.15 -3.47
CA PRO A 55 -19.68 -17.39 -3.58
C PRO A 55 -19.15 -18.32 -4.68
N GLU A 56 -19.04 -19.60 -4.36
CA GLU A 56 -18.66 -20.62 -5.34
C GLU A 56 -19.65 -20.63 -6.51
N ASN A 57 -19.12 -20.62 -7.74
CA ASN A 57 -19.87 -20.59 -9.01
C ASN A 57 -20.52 -19.24 -9.37
N ALA A 58 -20.27 -18.16 -8.63
CA ALA A 58 -20.73 -16.82 -9.04
C ALA A 58 -19.76 -16.16 -10.04
N ILE A 59 -18.49 -16.57 -10.07
CA ILE A 59 -17.41 -15.89 -10.78
C ILE A 59 -16.69 -16.85 -11.75
N LEU A 60 -16.53 -16.42 -13.01
CA LEU A 60 -15.77 -17.12 -14.06
C LEU A 60 -14.27 -16.91 -13.91
N ASP A 61 -13.87 -15.64 -13.81
CA ASP A 61 -12.48 -15.22 -13.73
C ASP A 61 -12.34 -14.13 -12.69
N LEU A 62 -11.26 -14.21 -11.91
CA LEU A 62 -10.98 -13.29 -10.81
C LEU A 62 -9.51 -12.91 -10.84
N THR A 63 -9.22 -11.64 -10.62
CA THR A 63 -7.87 -11.17 -10.32
C THR A 63 -7.41 -11.69 -8.95
N ARG A 64 -6.16 -11.45 -8.57
CA ARG A 64 -5.67 -11.69 -7.20
C ARG A 64 -6.69 -11.18 -6.16
N ASN A 65 -7.04 -12.05 -5.22
CA ASN A 65 -7.98 -11.78 -4.14
C ASN A 65 -7.36 -11.96 -2.75
N THR A 66 -6.11 -12.43 -2.66
CA THR A 66 -5.36 -12.56 -1.40
C THR A 66 -4.13 -11.66 -1.41
N TYR A 67 -3.97 -10.88 -0.34
CA TYR A 67 -2.94 -9.88 -0.15
C TYR A 67 -2.29 -10.05 1.22
N GLN A 68 -0.95 -9.98 1.28
CA GLN A 68 -0.23 -10.22 2.53
C GLN A 68 -0.34 -9.03 3.50
N HIS A 69 -0.34 -7.81 2.97
CA HIS A 69 -0.32 -6.58 3.74
C HIS A 69 -1.25 -5.55 3.10
N PHE A 70 -1.92 -4.78 3.94
CA PHE A 70 -2.70 -3.61 3.58
C PHE A 70 -2.26 -2.44 4.45
N TYR A 71 -1.88 -1.33 3.84
CA TYR A 71 -1.31 -0.15 4.50
C TYR A 71 -2.30 1.01 4.47
N ASP A 72 -2.12 1.95 5.41
CA ASP A 72 -2.91 3.18 5.40
C ASP A 72 -2.62 3.99 4.13
N GLY A 73 -3.67 4.50 3.49
CA GLY A 73 -3.60 5.18 2.19
C GLY A 73 -3.43 4.26 0.96
N SER A 74 -3.27 2.94 1.14
CA SER A 74 -3.30 1.98 0.04
C SER A 74 -4.72 1.52 -0.29
N GLU A 75 -4.90 0.95 -1.49
CA GLU A 75 -6.18 0.40 -1.95
C GLU A 75 -6.00 -1.01 -2.49
N ILE A 76 -6.89 -1.92 -2.13
CA ILE A 76 -6.99 -3.26 -2.72
C ILE A 76 -8.12 -3.24 -3.73
N VAL A 77 -7.79 -3.54 -4.98
CA VAL A 77 -8.78 -3.66 -6.06
C VAL A 77 -8.79 -5.11 -6.54
N VAL A 78 -9.97 -5.73 -6.44
CA VAL A 78 -10.25 -7.06 -6.98
C VAL A 78 -11.30 -6.91 -8.06
N ALA A 79 -11.02 -7.44 -9.26
CA ALA A 79 -11.91 -7.41 -10.40
C ALA A 79 -12.18 -8.84 -10.88
N GLY A 80 -13.40 -9.09 -11.35
CA GLY A 80 -13.78 -10.40 -11.88
C GLY A 80 -14.95 -10.33 -12.84
N ARG A 81 -15.22 -11.46 -13.48
CA ARG A 81 -16.33 -11.65 -14.41
C ARG A 81 -17.32 -12.64 -13.84
N LEU A 82 -18.59 -12.26 -13.78
CA LEU A 82 -19.67 -13.11 -13.26
C LEU A 82 -20.01 -14.25 -14.24
N VAL A 83 -20.49 -15.38 -13.70
CA VAL A 83 -20.95 -16.53 -14.50
C VAL A 83 -22.33 -16.29 -15.11
N ASP A 84 -23.21 -15.69 -14.33
CA ASP A 84 -24.60 -15.43 -14.71
C ASP A 84 -24.92 -13.96 -14.43
N GLU A 85 -25.42 -13.27 -15.45
CA GLU A 85 -25.85 -11.88 -15.36
C GLU A 85 -27.20 -11.76 -14.64
N ASP A 86 -27.97 -12.86 -14.51
CA ASP A 86 -29.29 -12.89 -13.87
C ASP A 86 -29.23 -13.10 -12.34
N MET A 87 -28.04 -13.08 -11.72
CA MET A 87 -27.92 -13.09 -10.27
C MET A 87 -28.53 -11.81 -9.69
N ASN A 88 -29.50 -11.93 -8.77
CA ASN A 88 -30.10 -10.74 -8.14
C ASN A 88 -29.20 -10.15 -7.05
N ASN A 89 -28.52 -11.00 -6.29
CA ASN A 89 -27.74 -10.60 -5.13
C ASN A 89 -26.32 -11.16 -5.25
N PHE A 90 -25.34 -10.29 -5.07
CA PHE A 90 -23.93 -10.64 -5.02
C PHE A 90 -23.40 -10.39 -3.61
N LYS A 91 -22.68 -11.36 -3.06
CA LYS A 91 -22.09 -11.26 -1.73
C LYS A 91 -20.58 -11.31 -1.84
N ALA A 92 -19.89 -10.47 -1.08
CA ALA A 92 -18.44 -10.51 -0.92
C ALA A 92 -18.10 -10.51 0.57
N ASP A 93 -17.21 -11.41 0.97
CA ASP A 93 -16.72 -11.51 2.34
C ASP A 93 -15.23 -11.13 2.36
N VAL A 94 -14.88 -10.08 3.10
CA VAL A 94 -13.50 -9.60 3.27
C VAL A 94 -13.01 -9.99 4.65
N LYS A 95 -11.89 -10.71 4.71
CA LYS A 95 -11.23 -11.15 5.94
C LYS A 95 -9.83 -10.56 6.03
N GLY A 96 -9.35 -10.30 7.23
CA GLY A 96 -7.96 -9.90 7.46
C GLY A 96 -7.62 -9.82 8.94
N HIS A 97 -6.33 -9.84 9.26
CA HIS A 97 -5.81 -9.80 10.62
C HIS A 97 -5.25 -8.41 10.94
N GLY A 98 -5.90 -7.70 11.87
CA GLY A 98 -5.38 -6.45 12.41
C GLY A 98 -4.46 -6.67 13.61
N ALA A 99 -3.82 -5.61 14.09
CA ALA A 99 -2.88 -5.70 15.22
C ALA A 99 -3.52 -6.14 16.55
N LEU A 100 -4.82 -5.90 16.74
CA LEU A 100 -5.56 -6.20 17.97
C LEU A 100 -6.65 -7.26 17.77
N THR A 101 -7.27 -7.29 16.59
CA THR A 101 -8.42 -8.12 16.30
C THR A 101 -8.46 -8.51 14.84
N ASP A 102 -9.05 -9.66 14.56
CA ASP A 102 -9.41 -10.06 13.22
C ASP A 102 -10.62 -9.27 12.73
N LEU A 103 -10.60 -8.93 11.45
CA LEU A 103 -11.65 -8.19 10.76
C LEU A 103 -12.33 -9.13 9.79
N THR A 104 -13.66 -9.14 9.84
CA THR A 104 -14.50 -9.78 8.83
C THR A 104 -15.59 -8.79 8.48
N PHE A 105 -15.67 -8.46 7.20
CA PHE A 105 -16.66 -7.55 6.65
C PHE A 105 -17.41 -8.28 5.54
N THR A 106 -18.72 -8.18 5.58
CA THR A 106 -19.59 -8.80 4.59
C THR A 106 -20.34 -7.69 3.88
N GLU A 107 -20.25 -7.69 2.56
CA GLU A 107 -20.99 -6.78 1.70
C GLU A 107 -21.94 -7.56 0.81
N GLU A 108 -23.19 -7.11 0.75
CA GLU A 108 -24.22 -7.64 -0.13
C GLU A 108 -24.70 -6.53 -1.05
N VAL A 109 -24.68 -6.80 -2.36
CA VAL A 109 -24.99 -5.85 -3.42
C VAL A 109 -26.14 -6.41 -4.26
N ASP A 110 -27.15 -5.58 -4.51
CA ASP A 110 -28.20 -5.88 -5.49
C ASP A 110 -27.68 -5.52 -6.90
N LEU A 111 -27.49 -6.55 -7.73
CA LEU A 111 -26.91 -6.39 -9.06
C LEU A 111 -27.85 -5.63 -10.01
N LYS A 112 -29.17 -5.75 -9.83
CA LYS A 112 -30.15 -5.06 -10.69
C LYS A 112 -30.22 -3.58 -10.41
N GLU A 113 -30.15 -3.20 -9.13
CA GLU A 113 -30.07 -1.79 -8.75
C GLU A 113 -28.76 -1.16 -9.26
N MET A 114 -27.64 -1.89 -9.13
CA MET A 114 -26.35 -1.43 -9.61
C MET A 114 -26.31 -1.33 -11.14
N GLU A 115 -26.84 -2.31 -11.87
CA GLU A 115 -26.92 -2.26 -13.34
C GLU A 115 -27.73 -1.05 -13.80
N LYS A 116 -28.87 -0.78 -13.15
CA LYS A 116 -29.68 0.40 -13.47
C LYS A 116 -28.90 1.71 -13.22
N ALA A 117 -28.18 1.81 -12.10
CA ALA A 117 -27.35 2.97 -11.80
C ALA A 117 -26.19 3.15 -12.80
N LEU A 118 -25.63 2.04 -13.29
CA LEU A 118 -24.61 2.04 -14.35
C LEU A 118 -25.19 2.44 -15.70
N GLN A 119 -26.39 1.96 -16.07
CA GLN A 119 -27.08 2.36 -17.30
C GLN A 119 -27.38 3.86 -17.34
N GLU A 120 -27.77 4.45 -16.21
CA GLU A 120 -27.97 5.90 -16.11
C GLU A 120 -26.68 6.70 -16.35
N GLN A 121 -25.52 6.07 -16.12
CA GLN A 121 -24.19 6.66 -16.30
C GLN A 121 -23.41 6.00 -17.46
N ASP A 122 -24.09 5.25 -18.34
CA ASP A 122 -23.46 4.44 -19.39
C ASP A 122 -22.68 5.31 -20.38
N TYR A 123 -23.15 6.54 -20.62
CA TYR A 123 -22.43 7.53 -21.43
C TYR A 123 -21.05 7.91 -20.84
N ILE A 124 -20.86 7.78 -19.53
CA ILE A 124 -19.61 8.12 -18.82
C ILE A 124 -18.75 6.87 -18.61
N PHE A 125 -19.37 5.75 -18.25
CA PHE A 125 -18.65 4.55 -17.82
C PHE A 125 -18.56 3.45 -18.85
N GLY A 126 -19.34 3.46 -19.94
CA GLY A 126 -19.28 2.53 -21.07
C GLY A 126 -18.67 1.15 -20.75
N SER A 127 -17.61 0.77 -21.47
CA SER A 127 -16.83 -0.45 -21.18
C SER A 127 -15.67 -0.24 -20.18
N TYR A 128 -15.69 0.80 -19.35
CA TYR A 128 -14.58 1.14 -18.45
C TYR A 128 -14.30 0.03 -17.43
N ILE A 129 -15.33 -0.54 -16.82
CA ILE A 129 -15.18 -1.62 -15.83
C ILE A 129 -14.58 -2.88 -16.48
N GLU A 130 -15.03 -3.23 -17.67
CA GLU A 130 -14.47 -4.33 -18.45
C GLU A 130 -12.99 -4.08 -18.80
N ARG A 131 -12.65 -2.86 -19.21
CA ARG A 131 -11.26 -2.47 -19.54
C ARG A 131 -10.37 -2.45 -18.31
N LEU A 132 -10.88 -2.02 -17.15
CA LEU A 132 -10.17 -2.07 -15.87
C LEU A 132 -9.87 -3.51 -15.49
N TRP A 133 -10.86 -4.41 -15.57
CA TRP A 133 -10.66 -5.84 -15.33
C TRP A 133 -9.59 -6.42 -16.28
N ALA A 134 -9.68 -6.12 -17.58
CA ALA A 134 -8.71 -6.62 -18.55
C ALA A 134 -7.29 -6.11 -18.26
N TYR A 135 -7.14 -4.82 -17.92
CA TYR A 135 -5.86 -4.24 -17.54
C TYR A 135 -5.26 -4.92 -16.31
N LEU A 136 -6.01 -5.03 -15.21
CA LEU A 136 -5.53 -5.67 -13.99
C LEU A 136 -5.16 -7.14 -14.21
N THR A 137 -5.93 -7.84 -15.05
CA THR A 137 -5.64 -9.23 -15.42
C THR A 137 -4.33 -9.34 -16.20
N ILE A 138 -4.09 -8.44 -17.16
CA ILE A 138 -2.85 -8.41 -17.94
C ILE A 138 -1.65 -8.11 -17.04
N GLU A 139 -1.73 -7.09 -16.19
CA GLU A 139 -0.66 -6.75 -15.23
C GLU A 139 -0.30 -7.95 -14.36
N GLN A 140 -1.30 -8.67 -13.84
CA GLN A 140 -1.06 -9.87 -13.03
C GLN A 140 -0.44 -11.03 -13.81
N LEU A 141 -0.70 -11.14 -15.12
CA LEU A 141 -0.04 -12.14 -15.96
C LEU A 141 1.41 -11.76 -16.25
N LEU A 142 1.73 -10.46 -16.31
CA LEU A 142 3.08 -9.95 -16.49
C LEU A 142 3.92 -10.11 -15.22
N ASP A 143 3.35 -9.87 -14.04
CA ASP A 143 4.03 -10.05 -12.75
C ASP A 143 4.41 -11.52 -12.46
N LYS A 144 3.73 -12.47 -13.09
CA LYS A 144 3.98 -13.91 -12.92
C LYS A 144 5.09 -14.46 -13.84
N ARG A 145 5.67 -13.64 -14.72
CA ARG A 145 6.78 -14.02 -15.61
C ARG A 145 8.14 -13.76 -14.97
#